data_AF-A0A5E4J8A4-F1
#
_entry.id   AF-A0A5E4J8A4-F1
#
_cell.length_a   1.000
_cell.length_b   1.000
_cell.length_c   1.000
_cell.angle_alpha   90.00
_cell.angle_beta   90.00
_cell.angle_gamma   90.00
#
_symmetry.space_group_name_H-M   'P 1'
#
loop_
_entity.id
_entity.type
_entity.pdbx_description
1 polymer ?
#
loop_
_entity_poly.entity_id
_entity_poly.type
_entity_poly.pdbx_seq_one_letter_code
_entity_poly.pdbx_strand_id
1 'polypeptide(L)' 'MDVPFLGAIPIDPKVCALGDSGLSFVESKTDAGTSFGLIVDRLLEIFD' A
#
# COMPACT_ATOMS: atom_id res chain seq x y z
N MET A 1 3.69 -0.57 23.28
CA MET A 1 3.69 -0.55 21.81
C MET A 1 3.74 0.91 21.42
N ASP A 2 4.94 1.47 21.25
CA ASP A 2 5.13 2.91 21.02
C ASP A 2 5.32 3.26 19.54
N VAL A 3 4.88 2.36 18.64
CA VAL A 3 4.96 2.55 17.20
C VAL A 3 3.56 2.96 16.70
N PRO A 4 3.42 4.12 16.01
CA PRO A 4 2.14 4.58 15.51
C PRO A 4 1.60 3.64 14.43
N PHE A 5 0.29 3.41 14.45
CA PHE A 5 -0.38 2.66 13.40
C PHE A 5 -0.55 3.55 12.15
N LEU A 6 0.04 3.14 11.04
CA LEU A 6 0.05 3.93 9.81
C LEU A 6 -1.13 3.63 8.89
N GLY A 7 -1.72 2.44 8.99
CA GLY A 7 -2.84 2.01 8.15
C GLY A 7 -2.81 0.51 7.88
N ALA A 8 -3.80 0.03 7.14
CA ALA A 8 -3.91 -1.36 6.73
C ALA A 8 -3.97 -1.46 5.21
N ILE A 9 -3.41 -2.54 4.66
CA ILE A 9 -3.55 -2.90 3.24
C ILE A 9 -4.55 -4.06 3.17
N PRO A 10 -5.66 -3.92 2.44
CA PRO A 10 -6.60 -5.03 2.28
C PRO A 10 -5.95 -6.19 1.52
N ILE A 11 -6.37 -7.42 1.83
CA ILE A 11 -6.00 -8.58 1.03
C ILE A 11 -6.70 -8.46 -0.32
N ASP A 12 -5.93 -8.22 -1.38
CA ASP A 12 -6.44 -8.12 -2.76
C ASP A 12 -5.80 -9.22 -3.63
N PRO A 13 -6.58 -10.21 -4.11
CA PRO A 13 -6.08 -11.28 -4.98
C PRO A 13 -5.42 -10.78 -6.27
N LYS A 14 -5.75 -9.56 -6.73
CA LYS A 14 -5.11 -8.96 -7.91
C LYS A 14 -3.63 -8.68 -7.66
N VAL A 15 -3.23 -8.41 -6.42
CA VAL A 15 -1.82 -8.16 -6.06
C VAL A 15 -0.97 -9.38 -6.41
N CYS A 16 -1.46 -10.60 -6.16
CA CYS A 16 -0.76 -11.83 -6.52
C CYS A 16 -0.58 -11.94 -8.04
N ALA A 17 -1.66 -11.78 -8.82
CA ALA A 17 -1.62 -11.88 -10.28
C ALA A 17 -0.71 -10.80 -10.92
N LEU A 18 -0.72 -9.59 -10.35
CA LEU A 18 0.16 -8.49 -10.78
C LEU A 18 1.62 -8.82 -10.47
N GLY A 19 1.90 -9.32 -9.26
CA GLY A 19 3.23 -9.76 -8.86
C GLY A 19 3.79 -10.86 -9.77
N ASP A 20 2.98 -11.88 -10.09
CA ASP A 20 3.37 -12.96 -11.01
C ASP A 20 3.67 -12.46 -12.42
N SER A 21 3.04 -11.35 -12.82
CA SER A 21 3.24 -10.70 -14.12
C SER A 21 4.38 -9.68 -14.11
N GLY A 22 5.08 -9.49 -12.98
CA GLY A 22 6.14 -8.49 -12.81
C GLY A 22 5.61 -7.05 -12.78
N LEU A 23 4.33 -6.85 -12.49
CA LEU A 23 3.67 -5.54 -12.43
C LEU A 23 3.45 -5.10 -10.98
N SER A 24 3.63 -3.81 -10.71
CA SER A 24 3.34 -3.23 -9.40
C SER A 24 1.82 -3.08 -9.18
N PHE A 25 1.36 -3.43 -7.98
CA PHE A 25 -0.03 -3.16 -7.58
C PHE A 25 -0.29 -1.68 -7.29
N VAL A 26 0.76 -0.90 -7.04
CA VAL A 26 0.68 0.55 -6.77
C VAL A 26 0.35 1.33 -8.05
N GLU A 27 0.90 0.91 -9.18
CA GLU A 27 0.61 1.50 -10.49
C GLU A 27 -0.72 0.99 -11.07
N SER A 28 -1.29 -0.04 -10.44
CA SER A 28 -2.56 -0.63 -10.81
C SER A 28 -3.70 -0.03 -9.97
N LYS A 29 -4.89 0.15 -10.56
CA LYS A 29 -6.08 0.65 -9.85
C LYS A 29 -6.66 -0.43 -8.93
N THR A 30 -5.98 -0.68 -7.81
CA THR A 30 -6.36 -1.65 -6.77
C THR A 30 -6.64 -0.94 -5.45
N ASP A 31 -7.52 -1.51 -4.63
CA ASP A 31 -7.83 -0.96 -3.30
C ASP A 31 -6.60 -1.06 -2.37
N ALA A 32 -5.77 -2.09 -2.58
CA ALA A 32 -4.47 -2.24 -1.94
C ALA A 32 -3.52 -1.09 -2.31
N GLY A 33 -3.46 -0.71 -3.59
CA GLY A 33 -2.63 0.40 -4.08
C GLY A 33 -3.05 1.74 -3.48
N THR A 34 -4.36 2.03 -3.44
CA THR A 34 -4.88 3.24 -2.79
C THR A 34 -4.55 3.27 -1.30
N SER A 35 -4.76 2.16 -0.59
CA SER A 35 -4.46 2.09 0.85
C SER A 35 -2.97 2.24 1.16
N PHE A 36 -2.11 1.67 0.30
CA PHE A 36 -0.67 1.83 0.39
C PHE A 36 -0.23 3.28 0.20
N GLY A 37 -0.80 3.99 -0.78
CA GLY A 37 -0.53 5.42 -1.00
C GLY A 37 -0.79 6.26 0.25
N LEU A 38 -1.93 6.06 0.92
CA LEU A 38 -2.27 6.77 2.16
C LEU A 38 -1.29 6.47 3.31
N ILE A 39 -0.73 5.26 3.37
CA ILE A 39 0.30 4.90 4.35
C ILE A 39 1.60 5.65 4.05
N VAL A 40 1.99 5.75 2.78
CA VAL A 40 3.18 6.49 2.34
C VAL A 40 3.04 7.98 2.64
N ASP A 41 1.88 8.58 2.36
CA ASP A 41 1.64 10.00 2.66
C ASP A 41 1.83 10.30 4.16
N ARG A 42 1.27 9.46 5.03
CA ARG A 42 1.46 9.57 6.50
C ARG A 42 2.90 9.35 6.93
N LEU A 43 3.64 8.48 6.25
CA LEU A 43 5.07 8.29 6.52
C LEU A 43 5.85 9.57 6.19
N LEU A 44 5.56 10.20 5.05
CA LEU A 44 6.22 11.44 4.66
C LEU A 44 5.94 12.56 5.68
N GLU A 45 4.70 12.69 6.15
CA GLU A 45 4.32 13.63 7.22
C GLU A 45 5.10 13.45 8.54
N ILE A 46 5.64 12.25 8.81
CA ILE A 46 6.44 11.97 10.03
C ILE A 46 7.90 12.43 9.87
N PHE A 47 8.40 12.46 8.62
CA PHE A 47 9.80 12.76 8.32
C PHE A 47 10.04 14.15 7.74
N ASP A 48 8.97 14.88 7.40
CA ASP A 48 8.98 16.33 7.14
C ASP A 48 9.12 17.15 8.44
#